data_AF-A0A8K0DWM1-F1
#
_entry.id   AF-A0A8K0DWM1-F1
#
_cell.length_a   1.000
_cell.length_b   1.000
_cell.length_c   1.000
_cell.angle_alpha   90.00
_cell.angle_beta   90.00
_cell.angle_gamma   90.00
#
_symmetry.space_group_name_H-M   'P 1'
#
loop_
_entity.id
_entity.type
_entity.pdbx_description
1 polymer ?
#
loop_
_entity_poly.entity_id
_entity_poly.type
_entity_poly.pdbx_seq_one_letter_code
_entity_poly.pdbx_strand_id
1 'polypeptide(L)'
;MCMKSNSEEDATCALTGARLMPALLSLSTWLASVDRVANRAGQPSIQKVEVLNTLSERYRFVSASAIPLIDRMGQKRFISIFVATLFTATFLVDLSSSLKEGQICVADSNCDSGLHCETCIANGNVRPRCTRIKPINPTSQVKGLPFNRYSWLTTHNAFARLGQRSATGSIIVAPSNQQDSITDQLNNGIRGLMLDMYDFQNDIWLCHSFGGQCYNYTAFQPAINVLKEIQSFLVANPTEIVTIIIEDYVTSPKGLTKVFDAAGLRKYWFPVSRMPTNGGDWPTVDDMVQKSQRLLVLLLKQEKRPLRGLPTSGDTW
;
A
#
# COMPACT_ATOMS: atom_id res chain seq x y z
N MET A 1 -4.55 -5.65 -11.34
CA MET A 1 -4.48 -5.30 -12.78
C MET A 1 -3.40 -6.14 -13.45
N CYS A 2 -3.78 -7.30 -13.97
CA CYS A 2 -2.86 -8.13 -14.74
C CYS A 2 -2.75 -7.59 -16.16
N MET A 3 -1.67 -6.87 -16.44
CA MET A 3 -1.30 -6.52 -17.81
C MET A 3 -0.69 -7.76 -18.48
N LYS A 4 -1.03 -7.96 -19.75
CA LYS A 4 -0.35 -8.91 -20.62
C LYS A 4 1.01 -8.30 -20.98
N SER A 5 2.09 -8.68 -20.31
CA SER A 5 3.43 -8.22 -20.67
C SER A 5 3.93 -8.99 -21.90
N ASN A 6 4.08 -8.28 -23.02
CA ASN A 6 4.82 -8.78 -24.19
C ASN A 6 6.31 -8.42 -24.02
N SER A 7 6.99 -9.09 -23.10
CA SER A 7 8.45 -9.08 -23.06
C SER A 7 8.93 -10.37 -22.39
N GLU A 8 9.41 -11.30 -23.22
CA GLU A 8 10.46 -12.24 -22.82
C GLU A 8 11.70 -11.43 -22.40
N GLU A 9 12.56 -12.01 -21.57
CA GLU A 9 13.78 -11.40 -20.98
C GLU A 9 13.55 -10.64 -19.66
N ASP A 10 13.47 -11.38 -18.56
CA ASP A 10 14.53 -11.39 -17.53
C ASP A 10 14.07 -12.18 -16.30
N ALA A 11 14.44 -13.46 -16.26
CA ALA A 11 14.39 -14.26 -15.05
C ALA A 11 15.63 -15.16 -14.98
N THR A 12 16.79 -14.55 -14.77
CA THR A 12 17.99 -15.28 -14.34
C THR A 12 17.84 -15.62 -12.86
N CYS A 13 17.24 -16.78 -12.57
CA CYS A 13 17.20 -17.32 -11.22
C CYS A 13 18.51 -18.05 -10.94
N ALA A 14 19.44 -17.38 -10.26
CA ALA A 14 20.68 -17.98 -9.79
C ALA A 14 20.37 -19.05 -8.73
N LEU A 15 20.38 -20.32 -9.15
CA LEU A 15 20.39 -21.49 -8.28
C LEU A 15 21.80 -21.72 -7.76
N THR A 16 22.13 -21.21 -6.58
CA THR A 16 23.23 -21.76 -5.77
C THR A 16 22.66 -22.72 -4.74
N GLY A 17 22.91 -24.01 -4.97
CA GLY A 17 22.56 -25.08 -4.05
C GLY A 17 23.35 -25.00 -2.74
N ALA A 18 22.68 -25.34 -1.65
CA ALA A 18 23.32 -25.73 -0.41
C ALA A 18 22.72 -27.07 0.04
N ARG A 19 23.59 -28.09 0.06
CA ARG A 19 23.35 -29.43 0.59
C ARG A 19 23.02 -29.34 2.08
N LEU A 20 21.95 -30.03 2.49
CA LEU A 20 21.69 -30.36 3.89
C LEU A 20 22.72 -31.39 4.37
N MET A 21 23.49 -31.03 5.40
CA MET A 21 24.04 -31.98 6.37
C MET A 21 23.80 -31.42 7.78
N PRO A 22 23.51 -32.29 8.77
CA PRO A 22 23.11 -31.87 10.11
C PRO A 22 24.35 -31.59 10.97
N ALA A 23 24.29 -30.53 11.78
CA ALA A 23 25.27 -30.31 12.83
C ALA A 23 24.55 -29.90 14.13
N LEU A 24 24.32 -30.90 14.98
CA LEU A 24 24.23 -30.72 16.42
C LEU A 24 25.58 -30.17 16.90
N LEU A 25 25.62 -28.90 17.31
CA LEU A 25 26.78 -28.30 17.98
C LEU A 25 26.34 -27.77 19.34
N SER A 26 26.98 -28.29 20.39
CA SER A 26 26.72 -27.98 21.78
C SER A 26 27.01 -26.52 22.13
N LEU A 27 26.29 -25.99 23.11
CA LEU A 27 26.38 -24.65 23.71
C LEU A 27 27.83 -24.23 24.10
N SER A 28 28.75 -25.18 24.25
CA SER A 28 30.18 -24.94 24.47
C SER A 28 30.88 -24.24 23.30
N THR A 29 30.41 -24.42 22.07
CA THR A 29 31.03 -23.81 20.87
C THR A 29 30.60 -22.36 20.63
N TRP A 30 29.46 -21.95 21.18
CA TRP A 30 28.98 -20.56 21.11
C TRP A 30 29.72 -19.66 22.13
N LEU A 31 29.93 -20.15 23.35
CA LEU A 31 30.71 -19.44 24.38
C LEU A 31 32.16 -19.15 23.94
N ALA A 32 32.80 -20.09 23.23
CA ALA A 32 34.15 -19.91 22.69
C ALA A 32 34.25 -18.92 21.51
N SER A 33 33.12 -18.51 20.92
CA SER A 33 33.05 -17.51 19.85
C SER A 33 32.87 -16.10 20.42
N VAL A 34 32.10 -15.96 21.50
CA VAL A 34 31.88 -14.70 22.22
C VAL A 34 33.17 -14.19 22.88
N ASP A 35 33.98 -15.09 23.45
CA ASP A 35 35.30 -14.73 24.00
C ASP A 35 36.30 -14.25 22.94
N ARG A 36 36.17 -14.73 21.69
CA ARG A 36 37.05 -14.35 20.59
C ARG A 36 36.73 -12.98 20.00
N VAL A 37 35.46 -12.57 20.04
CA VAL A 37 35.00 -11.24 19.58
C VAL A 37 35.31 -10.17 20.63
N ALA A 38 35.17 -10.49 21.92
CA ALA A 38 35.42 -9.55 23.02
C ALA A 38 36.91 -9.26 23.31
N ASN A 39 37.85 -9.96 22.65
CA ASN A 39 39.30 -9.70 22.70
C ASN A 39 39.81 -8.87 21.50
N ARG A 40 38.99 -8.65 20.46
CA ARG A 40 39.35 -7.79 19.30
C ARG A 40 38.91 -6.33 19.46
N ALA A 41 37.95 -6.05 20.33
CA ALA A 41 37.51 -4.70 20.66
C ALA A 41 38.03 -4.34 22.06
N GLY A 42 39.11 -3.56 22.15
CA GLY A 42 39.77 -3.19 23.40
C GLY A 42 38.91 -2.32 24.33
N GLN A 43 37.94 -2.93 25.02
CA GLN A 43 37.13 -2.31 26.07
C GLN A 43 37.60 -2.74 27.48
N PRO A 44 37.60 -1.82 28.46
CA PRO A 44 38.17 -2.04 29.77
C PRO A 44 37.41 -3.10 30.59
N SER A 45 38.19 -3.86 31.38
CA SER A 45 37.82 -5.09 32.11
C SER A 45 36.67 -4.97 33.12
N ILE A 46 36.22 -3.75 33.45
CA ILE A 46 35.23 -3.51 34.51
C ILE A 46 33.79 -3.71 34.01
N GLN A 47 33.48 -3.42 32.74
CA GLN A 47 32.14 -3.63 32.17
C GLN A 47 31.79 -5.10 31.87
N LYS A 48 32.80 -5.98 31.72
CA LYS A 48 32.58 -7.44 31.50
C LYS A 48 32.00 -8.13 32.73
N VAL A 49 32.42 -7.71 33.93
CA VAL A 49 32.01 -8.33 35.20
C VAL A 49 30.54 -8.02 35.50
N GLU A 50 30.08 -6.82 35.16
CA GLU A 50 28.72 -6.35 35.49
C GLU A 50 27.64 -7.00 34.61
N VAL A 51 27.92 -7.24 33.32
CA VAL A 51 27.04 -7.97 32.39
C VAL A 51 26.99 -9.47 32.71
N LEU A 52 28.13 -10.07 33.08
CA LEU A 52 28.19 -11.47 33.50
C LEU A 52 27.46 -11.71 34.83
N ASN A 53 27.54 -10.77 35.77
CA ASN A 53 26.81 -10.85 37.04
C ASN A 53 25.29 -10.67 36.84
N THR A 54 24.85 -9.75 35.98
CA THR A 54 23.40 -9.60 35.69
C THR A 54 22.81 -10.78 34.90
N LEU A 55 23.60 -11.46 34.06
CA LEU A 55 23.20 -12.70 33.39
C LEU A 55 23.18 -13.90 34.35
N SER A 56 24.14 -13.97 35.28
CA SER A 56 24.20 -14.99 36.35
C SER A 56 23.01 -14.90 37.30
N GLU A 57 22.62 -13.68 37.71
CA GLU A 57 21.47 -13.46 38.59
C GLU A 57 20.13 -13.76 37.89
N ARG A 58 19.97 -13.41 36.60
CA ARG A 58 18.77 -13.80 35.83
C ARG A 58 18.70 -15.32 35.63
N TYR A 59 19.82 -16.00 35.40
CA TYR A 59 19.85 -17.47 35.30
C TYR A 59 19.53 -18.15 36.63
N ARG A 60 20.01 -17.62 37.77
CA ARG A 60 19.64 -18.09 39.11
C ARG A 60 18.16 -17.90 39.41
N PHE A 61 17.56 -16.79 38.95
CA PHE A 61 16.13 -16.54 39.12
C PHE A 61 15.26 -17.50 38.28
N VAL A 62 15.66 -17.78 37.04
CA VAL A 62 14.99 -18.77 36.18
C VAL A 62 15.16 -20.19 36.74
N SER A 63 16.33 -20.54 37.28
CA SER A 63 16.55 -21.86 37.88
C SER A 63 15.79 -22.04 39.19
N ALA A 64 15.80 -21.05 40.09
CA ALA A 64 15.12 -21.15 41.40
C ALA A 64 13.58 -21.23 41.29
N SER A 65 13.01 -20.69 40.21
CA SER A 65 11.56 -20.74 39.96
C SER A 65 11.10 -22.06 39.29
N ALA A 66 12.00 -22.74 38.56
CA ALA A 66 11.71 -23.97 37.83
C ALA A 66 11.92 -25.24 38.67
N ILE A 67 12.87 -25.21 39.62
CA ILE A 67 13.21 -26.37 40.48
C ILE A 67 12.01 -26.89 41.30
N PRO A 68 11.14 -26.05 41.91
CA PRO A 68 9.98 -26.55 42.68
C PRO A 68 8.86 -27.12 41.79
N LEU A 69 8.84 -26.76 40.50
CA LEU A 69 7.83 -27.22 39.52
C LEU A 69 8.18 -28.58 38.92
N ILE A 70 9.48 -28.88 38.79
CA ILE A 70 9.99 -30.16 38.27
C ILE A 70 9.82 -31.29 39.31
N ASP A 71 9.83 -30.96 40.60
CA ASP A 71 9.78 -31.96 41.69
C ASP A 71 8.36 -32.50 41.97
N ARG A 72 7.31 -31.73 41.65
CA ARG A 72 5.89 -32.19 41.74
C ARG A 72 5.39 -32.97 40.53
N MET A 73 6.04 -32.81 39.39
CA MET A 73 5.67 -33.46 38.14
C MET A 73 6.83 -34.33 37.68
N GLY A 74 6.92 -35.53 38.27
CA GLY A 74 8.08 -36.43 38.14
C GLY A 74 8.72 -36.39 36.75
N GLN A 75 10.06 -36.29 36.72
CA GLN A 75 10.93 -35.97 35.57
C GLN A 75 10.49 -36.48 34.18
N LYS A 76 9.89 -37.68 34.09
CA LYS A 76 9.30 -38.22 32.85
C LYS A 76 8.10 -37.42 32.32
N ARG A 77 7.21 -36.94 33.21
CA ARG A 77 6.07 -36.07 32.88
C ARG A 77 6.53 -34.68 32.44
N PHE A 78 7.55 -34.12 33.09
CA PHE A 78 8.11 -32.83 32.67
C PHE A 78 8.73 -32.91 31.27
N ILE A 79 9.55 -33.93 31.00
CA ILE A 79 10.13 -34.17 29.67
C ILE A 79 9.02 -34.42 28.64
N SER A 80 8.01 -35.22 28.96
CA SER A 80 6.91 -35.50 28.03
C SER A 80 6.07 -34.27 27.71
N ILE A 81 5.84 -33.38 28.69
CA ILE A 81 5.13 -32.12 28.47
C ILE A 81 5.99 -31.16 27.67
N PHE A 82 7.30 -31.06 27.98
CA PHE A 82 8.23 -30.20 27.25
C PHE A 82 8.37 -30.61 25.79
N VAL A 83 8.50 -31.93 25.53
CA VAL A 83 8.52 -32.49 24.17
C VAL A 83 7.19 -32.27 23.47
N ALA A 84 6.05 -32.46 24.16
CA ALA A 84 4.73 -32.18 23.59
C ALA A 84 4.56 -30.69 23.25
N THR A 85 4.98 -29.77 24.10
CA THR A 85 4.94 -28.33 23.84
C THR A 85 5.89 -27.90 22.73
N LEU A 86 7.06 -28.54 22.62
CA LEU A 86 8.00 -28.24 21.54
C LEU A 86 7.46 -28.75 20.20
N PHE A 87 6.86 -29.95 20.18
CA PHE A 87 6.18 -30.50 19.01
C PHE A 87 4.97 -29.66 18.60
N THR A 88 4.11 -29.26 19.53
CA THR A 88 2.96 -28.39 19.20
C THR A 88 3.42 -27.01 18.75
N ALA A 89 4.48 -26.45 19.36
CA ALA A 89 5.07 -25.19 18.90
C ALA A 89 5.57 -25.32 17.46
N THR A 90 6.33 -26.36 17.11
CA THR A 90 6.83 -26.57 15.74
C THR A 90 5.71 -26.74 14.72
N PHE A 91 4.63 -27.46 15.06
CA PHE A 91 3.47 -27.62 14.18
C PHE A 91 2.65 -26.33 14.01
N LEU A 92 2.66 -25.43 15.00
CA LEU A 92 1.97 -24.13 14.92
C LEU A 92 2.75 -23.10 14.08
N VAL A 93 4.09 -23.15 14.03
CA VAL A 93 4.89 -22.20 13.23
C VAL A 93 4.76 -22.48 11.72
N ASP A 94 4.59 -23.75 11.33
CA ASP A 94 4.48 -24.14 9.90
C ASP A 94 3.09 -23.83 9.28
N LEU A 95 2.07 -23.56 10.09
CA LEU A 95 0.71 -23.26 9.63
C LEU A 95 0.46 -21.79 9.26
N SER A 96 1.44 -20.90 9.48
CA SER A 96 1.25 -19.44 9.36
C SER A 96 2.26 -18.77 8.43
N SER A 97 2.73 -19.48 7.39
CA SER A 97 3.46 -18.79 6.30
C SER A 97 2.45 -18.29 5.27
N SER A 98 2.36 -16.96 5.16
CA SER A 98 1.61 -16.33 4.09
C SER A 98 2.30 -16.56 2.74
N LEU A 99 1.50 -16.70 1.69
CA LEU A 99 1.91 -17.01 0.34
C LEU A 99 2.46 -15.75 -0.35
N LYS A 100 3.64 -15.89 -0.93
CA LYS A 100 4.32 -14.87 -1.71
C LYS A 100 3.67 -14.65 -3.07
N GLU A 101 4.08 -13.57 -3.72
CA GLU A 101 3.67 -13.25 -5.08
C GLU A 101 3.90 -14.43 -6.04
N GLY A 102 2.92 -14.67 -6.91
CA GLY A 102 2.92 -15.75 -7.88
C GLY A 102 2.52 -17.12 -7.32
N GLN A 103 2.43 -17.32 -5.99
CA GLN A 103 2.00 -18.60 -5.42
C GLN A 103 0.49 -18.80 -5.54
N ILE A 104 0.04 -20.05 -5.67
CA ILE A 104 -1.38 -20.39 -5.82
C ILE A 104 -2.09 -20.18 -4.48
N CYS A 105 -3.21 -19.47 -4.52
CA CYS A 105 -3.99 -19.13 -3.33
C CYS A 105 -5.46 -19.53 -3.51
N VAL A 106 -6.21 -19.50 -2.41
CA VAL A 106 -7.67 -19.73 -2.39
C VAL A 106 -8.42 -18.48 -1.93
N ALA A 107 -7.85 -17.74 -0.99
CA ALA A 107 -8.38 -16.49 -0.47
C ALA A 107 -7.24 -15.49 -0.16
N ASP A 108 -7.58 -14.21 -0.06
CA ASP A 108 -6.64 -13.13 0.27
C ASP A 108 -5.89 -13.38 1.56
N SER A 109 -6.54 -13.97 2.57
CA SER A 109 -5.93 -14.31 3.85
C SER A 109 -4.79 -15.31 3.74
N ASN A 110 -4.66 -16.00 2.60
CA ASN A 110 -3.53 -16.88 2.35
C ASN A 110 -2.29 -16.13 1.88
N CYS A 111 -2.42 -14.90 1.37
CA CYS A 111 -1.32 -14.17 0.75
C CYS A 111 -0.57 -13.25 1.73
N ASP A 112 0.68 -12.93 1.41
CA ASP A 112 1.48 -11.94 2.14
C ASP A 112 0.76 -10.60 2.23
N SER A 113 1.08 -9.83 3.26
CA SER A 113 0.50 -8.51 3.48
C SER A 113 0.61 -7.62 2.22
N GLY A 114 -0.53 -7.17 1.72
CA GLY A 114 -0.63 -6.31 0.54
C GLY A 114 -0.84 -7.05 -0.79
N LEU A 115 -0.82 -8.38 -0.79
CA LEU A 115 -1.17 -9.19 -1.94
C LEU A 115 -2.67 -9.52 -1.96
N HIS A 116 -3.20 -9.78 -3.15
CA HIS A 116 -4.58 -10.20 -3.37
C HIS A 116 -4.61 -11.55 -4.09
N CYS A 117 -5.53 -12.42 -3.70
CA CYS A 117 -5.70 -13.71 -4.33
C CYS A 117 -6.59 -13.55 -5.58
N GLU A 118 -5.96 -13.47 -6.75
CA GLU A 118 -6.66 -13.12 -7.97
C GLU A 118 -6.36 -14.09 -9.12
N THR A 119 -7.37 -14.30 -9.97
CA THR A 119 -7.22 -15.03 -11.22
C THR A 119 -7.00 -14.06 -12.38
N CYS A 120 -5.87 -14.19 -13.07
CA CYS A 120 -5.63 -13.47 -14.32
C CYS A 120 -6.36 -14.15 -15.49
N ILE A 121 -7.63 -13.79 -15.70
CA ILE A 121 -8.45 -14.33 -16.81
C ILE A 121 -7.81 -14.01 -18.18
N ALA A 122 -7.15 -12.87 -18.31
CA ALA A 122 -6.51 -12.42 -19.55
C ALA A 122 -5.43 -13.38 -20.09
N ASN A 123 -4.81 -14.18 -19.21
CA ASN A 123 -3.78 -15.15 -19.59
C ASN A 123 -4.33 -16.58 -19.77
N GLY A 124 -5.66 -16.77 -19.72
CA GLY A 124 -6.30 -18.08 -19.81
C GLY A 124 -6.02 -19.02 -18.62
N ASN A 125 -5.28 -18.53 -17.62
CA ASN A 125 -4.97 -19.29 -16.41
C ASN A 125 -6.04 -19.03 -15.36
N VAL A 126 -6.84 -20.05 -15.07
CA VAL A 126 -7.92 -19.98 -14.09
C VAL A 126 -7.48 -20.17 -12.65
N ARG A 127 -6.21 -20.50 -12.39
CA ARG A 127 -5.69 -20.70 -11.04
C ARG A 127 -5.42 -19.36 -10.37
N PRO A 128 -6.10 -19.04 -9.25
CA PRO A 128 -5.82 -17.83 -8.50
C PRO A 128 -4.39 -17.85 -7.97
N ARG A 129 -3.74 -16.70 -7.99
CA ARG A 129 -2.40 -16.52 -7.42
C ARG A 129 -2.39 -15.28 -6.54
N CYS A 130 -1.50 -15.28 -5.56
CA CYS A 130 -1.18 -14.06 -4.85
C CYS A 130 -0.53 -13.10 -5.84
N THR A 131 -1.21 -12.01 -6.11
CA THR A 131 -0.81 -10.97 -7.07
C THR A 131 -0.81 -9.63 -6.37
N ARG A 132 -0.44 -8.57 -7.11
CA ARG A 132 -0.26 -7.18 -6.69
C ARG A 132 1.14 -6.90 -6.14
N ILE A 133 1.85 -5.99 -6.79
CA ILE A 133 3.05 -5.37 -6.22
C ILE A 133 2.71 -4.00 -5.68
N LYS A 134 3.31 -3.62 -4.54
CA LYS A 134 3.30 -2.22 -4.13
C LYS A 134 4.41 -1.50 -4.90
N PRO A 135 4.08 -0.56 -5.81
CA PRO A 135 5.07 0.20 -6.53
C PRO A 135 5.93 1.01 -5.57
N ILE A 136 7.19 1.21 -5.95
CA ILE A 136 8.10 2.06 -5.21
C ILE A 136 7.60 3.51 -5.29
N ASN A 137 7.50 4.19 -4.15
CA ASN A 137 7.16 5.61 -4.14
C ASN A 137 8.29 6.41 -4.81
N PRO A 138 8.04 7.14 -5.91
CA PRO A 138 9.10 7.85 -6.65
C PRO A 138 9.91 8.82 -5.78
N THR A 139 9.27 9.49 -4.82
CA THR A 139 9.90 10.49 -3.94
C THR A 139 10.79 9.87 -2.85
N SER A 140 10.66 8.55 -2.62
CA SER A 140 11.55 7.80 -1.74
C SER A 140 12.90 7.47 -2.39
N GLN A 141 12.95 7.45 -3.73
CA GLN A 141 14.16 7.10 -4.49
C GLN A 141 15.00 8.34 -4.76
N VAL A 142 14.36 9.43 -5.18
CA VAL A 142 15.01 10.70 -5.48
C VAL A 142 14.17 11.83 -4.92
N LYS A 143 14.80 12.82 -4.28
CA LYS A 143 14.17 14.01 -3.73
C LYS A 143 14.52 15.26 -4.52
N GLY A 144 13.80 16.35 -4.29
CA GLY A 144 14.11 17.66 -4.87
C GLY A 144 13.81 17.83 -6.36
N LEU A 145 13.19 16.85 -7.03
CA LEU A 145 12.80 17.02 -8.43
C LEU A 145 11.49 17.81 -8.57
N PRO A 146 11.32 18.58 -9.66
CA PRO A 146 10.02 19.09 -10.09
C PRO A 146 8.96 18.01 -10.18
N PHE A 147 7.70 18.33 -9.89
CA PHE A 147 6.59 17.38 -9.93
C PHE A 147 6.48 16.61 -11.27
N ASN A 148 6.69 17.29 -12.39
CA ASN A 148 6.65 16.73 -13.75
C ASN A 148 7.90 15.91 -14.12
N ARG A 149 8.86 15.76 -13.22
CA ARG A 149 10.06 14.92 -13.40
C ARG A 149 9.97 13.58 -12.66
N TYR A 150 8.82 13.30 -12.05
CA TYR A 150 8.48 12.00 -11.49
C TYR A 150 7.46 11.27 -12.37
N SER A 151 7.54 9.95 -12.39
CA SER A 151 6.49 9.08 -12.96
C SER A 151 5.48 8.71 -11.89
N TRP A 152 4.22 9.06 -12.09
CA TRP A 152 3.14 8.82 -11.14
C TRP A 152 2.21 7.73 -11.64
N LEU A 153 1.97 6.71 -10.82
CA LEU A 153 0.98 5.67 -11.15
C LEU A 153 -0.43 6.22 -10.97
N THR A 154 -1.27 6.02 -11.99
CA THR A 154 -2.65 6.54 -12.03
C THR A 154 -3.66 5.45 -12.37
N THR A 155 -4.92 5.64 -11.99
CA THR A 155 -6.03 4.73 -12.32
C THR A 155 -7.11 5.43 -13.14
N HIS A 156 -7.60 4.74 -14.18
CA HIS A 156 -8.72 5.17 -15.03
C HIS A 156 -10.05 4.78 -14.39
N ASN A 157 -10.99 5.72 -14.30
CA ASN A 157 -12.28 5.54 -13.64
C ASN A 157 -12.13 4.90 -12.26
N ALA A 158 -11.32 5.54 -11.41
CA ALA A 158 -10.85 5.00 -10.14
C ALA A 158 -11.98 4.54 -9.21
N PHE A 159 -13.17 5.11 -9.35
CA PHE A 159 -14.36 4.81 -8.56
C PHE A 159 -15.15 3.59 -9.06
N ALA A 160 -14.89 3.11 -10.28
CA ALA A 160 -15.66 2.07 -10.94
C ALA A 160 -15.22 0.68 -10.47
N ARG A 161 -15.53 0.35 -9.21
CA ARG A 161 -15.10 -0.90 -8.58
C ARG A 161 -16.03 -2.07 -8.90
N LEU A 162 -15.44 -3.21 -9.25
CA LEU A 162 -16.16 -4.47 -9.48
C LEU A 162 -16.97 -4.87 -8.24
N GLY A 163 -18.22 -5.27 -8.44
CA GLY A 163 -19.12 -5.72 -7.37
C GLY A 163 -19.61 -4.63 -6.42
N GLN A 164 -19.27 -3.35 -6.65
CA GLN A 164 -19.82 -2.25 -5.88
C GLN A 164 -21.33 -2.10 -6.12
N ARG A 165 -22.08 -1.81 -5.06
CA ARG A 165 -23.49 -1.43 -5.14
C ARG A 165 -23.62 0.06 -5.40
N SER A 166 -24.57 0.46 -6.25
CA SER A 166 -24.88 1.87 -6.44
C SER A 166 -25.43 2.47 -5.14
N ALA A 167 -25.00 3.68 -4.80
CA ALA A 167 -25.60 4.43 -3.69
C ALA A 167 -27.08 4.77 -3.94
N THR A 168 -27.57 4.66 -5.18
CA THR A 168 -29.00 4.78 -5.51
C THR A 168 -29.81 3.53 -5.16
N GLY A 169 -29.15 2.40 -4.84
CA GLY A 169 -29.77 1.09 -4.72
C GLY A 169 -29.95 0.34 -6.04
N SER A 170 -29.68 0.98 -7.18
CA SER A 170 -29.81 0.37 -8.51
C SER A 170 -28.70 -0.65 -8.80
N ILE A 171 -29.00 -1.59 -9.70
CA ILE A 171 -27.99 -2.45 -10.31
C ILE A 171 -27.13 -1.60 -11.23
N ILE A 172 -25.81 -1.71 -11.11
CA ILE A 172 -24.86 -1.03 -12.00
C ILE A 172 -24.71 -1.86 -13.28
N VAL A 173 -25.10 -1.26 -14.40
CA VAL A 173 -24.95 -1.76 -15.77
C VAL A 173 -23.96 -0.85 -16.49
N ALA A 174 -22.72 -0.87 -16.03
CA ALA A 174 -21.60 -0.14 -16.60
C ALA A 174 -20.31 -0.94 -16.38
N PRO A 175 -19.27 -0.76 -17.22
CA PRO A 175 -18.01 -1.44 -17.00
C PRO A 175 -17.38 -1.06 -15.66
N SER A 176 -16.68 -2.00 -15.05
CA SER A 176 -15.81 -1.74 -13.90
C SER A 176 -14.36 -1.68 -14.38
N ASN A 177 -13.56 -0.85 -13.71
CA ASN A 177 -12.15 -0.64 -14.02
C ASN A 177 -11.22 -1.06 -12.88
N GLN A 178 -11.75 -1.11 -11.66
CA GLN A 178 -10.96 -1.32 -10.45
C GLN A 178 -11.51 -2.48 -9.62
N GLN A 179 -10.67 -3.07 -8.79
CA GLN A 179 -11.06 -4.02 -7.74
C GLN A 179 -10.86 -3.43 -6.34
N ASP A 180 -10.05 -2.38 -6.23
CA ASP A 180 -9.74 -1.71 -4.98
C ASP A 180 -10.68 -0.54 -4.69
N SER A 181 -10.89 -0.26 -3.39
CA SER A 181 -11.44 1.03 -2.96
C SER A 181 -10.48 2.18 -3.33
N ILE A 182 -10.95 3.42 -3.23
CA ILE A 182 -10.08 4.58 -3.43
C ILE A 182 -8.99 4.63 -2.35
N THR A 183 -9.37 4.35 -1.10
CA THR A 183 -8.43 4.24 0.02
C THR A 183 -7.35 3.18 -0.26
N ASP A 184 -7.73 2.00 -0.75
CA ASP A 184 -6.76 0.93 -1.06
C ASP A 184 -5.86 1.30 -2.23
N GLN A 185 -6.40 1.91 -3.30
CA GLN A 185 -5.60 2.42 -4.41
C GLN A 185 -4.49 3.37 -3.91
N LEU A 186 -4.85 4.34 -3.06
CA LEU A 186 -3.89 5.30 -2.49
C LEU A 186 -2.85 4.62 -1.58
N ASN A 187 -3.28 3.68 -0.73
CA ASN A 187 -2.39 2.90 0.14
C ASN A 187 -1.43 1.99 -0.65
N ASN A 188 -1.87 1.56 -1.83
CA ASN A 188 -1.12 0.76 -2.79
C ASN A 188 -0.28 1.61 -3.75
N GLY A 189 -0.07 2.90 -3.46
CA GLY A 189 0.89 3.73 -4.19
C GLY A 189 0.34 4.46 -5.41
N ILE A 190 -0.96 4.38 -5.69
CA ILE A 190 -1.60 5.26 -6.68
C ILE A 190 -1.51 6.71 -6.21
N ARG A 191 -1.13 7.61 -7.12
CA ARG A 191 -1.03 9.06 -6.85
C ARG A 191 -1.80 9.91 -7.86
N GLY A 192 -2.45 9.27 -8.84
CA GLY A 192 -3.42 9.92 -9.73
C GLY A 192 -4.71 9.12 -9.84
N LEU A 193 -5.86 9.78 -9.71
CA LEU A 193 -7.19 9.17 -9.79
C LEU A 193 -7.99 9.88 -10.87
N MET A 194 -8.41 9.16 -11.90
CA MET A 194 -9.34 9.69 -12.90
C MET A 194 -10.79 9.46 -12.45
N LEU A 195 -11.58 10.55 -12.46
CA LEU A 195 -12.95 10.60 -11.97
C LEU A 195 -13.87 11.24 -13.01
N ASP A 196 -14.88 10.50 -13.43
CA ASP A 196 -15.93 11.01 -14.33
C ASP A 196 -17.04 11.63 -13.47
N MET A 197 -17.20 12.94 -13.55
CA MET A 197 -18.12 13.69 -12.68
C MET A 197 -19.31 14.24 -13.47
N TYR A 198 -20.51 13.93 -13.00
CA TYR A 198 -21.79 14.32 -13.63
C TYR A 198 -22.70 15.03 -12.63
N ASP A 199 -23.60 15.89 -13.13
CA ASP A 199 -24.78 16.27 -12.35
C ASP A 199 -25.77 15.11 -12.30
N PHE A 200 -26.19 14.71 -11.11
CA PHE A 200 -27.19 13.67 -10.92
C PHE A 200 -27.87 13.79 -9.56
N GLN A 201 -29.19 13.56 -9.48
CA GLN A 201 -29.96 13.66 -8.23
C GLN A 201 -29.67 14.96 -7.42
N ASN A 202 -29.55 16.09 -8.11
CA ASN A 202 -29.24 17.41 -7.52
C ASN A 202 -27.88 17.50 -6.78
N ASP A 203 -26.94 16.61 -7.09
CA ASP A 203 -25.57 16.60 -6.55
C ASP A 203 -24.56 16.22 -7.65
N ILE A 204 -23.27 16.21 -7.32
CA ILE A 204 -22.20 15.73 -8.20
C ILE A 204 -21.93 14.25 -7.92
N TRP A 205 -22.08 13.43 -8.95
CA TRP A 205 -21.94 11.98 -8.87
C TRP A 205 -20.82 11.46 -9.75
N LEU A 206 -20.32 10.29 -9.37
CA LEU A 206 -19.39 9.49 -10.16
C LEU A 206 -20.19 8.45 -10.94
N CYS A 207 -20.13 8.55 -12.25
CA CYS A 207 -20.90 7.70 -13.16
C CYS A 207 -20.01 7.22 -14.30
N HIS A 208 -20.15 5.96 -14.70
CA HIS A 208 -19.50 5.45 -15.91
C HIS A 208 -20.56 5.34 -17.01
N SER A 209 -20.73 6.44 -17.74
CA SER A 209 -21.88 6.67 -18.63
C SER A 209 -21.44 7.28 -19.96
N PHE A 210 -22.41 7.58 -20.83
CA PHE A 210 -22.22 8.12 -22.16
C PHE A 210 -23.18 9.30 -22.40
N GLY A 211 -22.92 10.06 -23.47
CA GLY A 211 -23.77 11.20 -23.86
C GLY A 211 -23.79 12.36 -22.87
N GLY A 212 -22.86 12.40 -21.91
CA GLY A 212 -22.80 13.45 -20.90
C GLY A 212 -23.92 13.42 -19.87
N GLN A 213 -24.62 12.30 -19.74
CA GLN A 213 -25.71 12.12 -18.78
C GLN A 213 -25.42 10.95 -17.85
N CYS A 214 -25.80 11.10 -16.57
CA CYS A 214 -25.76 10.02 -15.61
C CYS A 214 -27.16 9.43 -15.40
N TYR A 215 -27.24 8.12 -15.41
CA TYR A 215 -28.46 7.35 -15.13
C TYR A 215 -28.30 6.52 -13.87
N ASN A 216 -29.42 6.15 -13.23
CA ASN A 216 -29.44 5.29 -12.05
C ASN A 216 -28.60 4.00 -12.21
N TYR A 217 -28.65 3.37 -13.39
CA TYR A 217 -27.90 2.14 -13.69
C TYR A 217 -26.43 2.38 -14.06
N THR A 218 -26.00 3.62 -14.26
CA THR A 218 -24.58 3.99 -14.50
C THR A 218 -23.94 4.71 -13.31
N ALA A 219 -24.74 5.07 -12.31
CA ALA A 219 -24.34 5.84 -11.14
C ALA A 219 -23.69 4.92 -10.10
N PHE A 220 -22.46 5.22 -9.69
CA PHE A 220 -21.78 4.47 -8.63
C PHE A 220 -22.08 5.09 -7.26
N GLN A 221 -21.67 6.34 -7.05
CA GLN A 221 -21.85 7.05 -5.77
C GLN A 221 -21.68 8.56 -5.91
N PRO A 222 -22.16 9.36 -4.94
CA PRO A 222 -21.82 10.78 -4.85
C PRO A 222 -20.31 11.01 -4.81
N ALA A 223 -19.82 12.01 -5.55
CA ALA A 223 -18.40 12.32 -5.65
C ALA A 223 -17.79 12.72 -4.29
N ILE A 224 -18.59 13.33 -3.41
CA ILE A 224 -18.17 13.73 -2.07
C ILE A 224 -17.61 12.57 -1.23
N ASN A 225 -18.07 11.34 -1.43
CA ASN A 225 -17.58 10.17 -0.69
C ASN A 225 -16.12 9.87 -1.05
N VAL A 226 -15.82 9.79 -2.35
CA VAL A 226 -14.47 9.57 -2.87
C VAL A 226 -13.54 10.73 -2.52
N LEU A 227 -14.02 11.98 -2.62
CA LEU A 227 -13.23 13.15 -2.24
C LEU A 227 -12.88 13.16 -0.73
N LYS A 228 -13.77 12.65 0.13
CA LYS A 228 -13.48 12.49 1.57
C LYS A 228 -12.47 11.37 1.86
N GLU A 229 -12.45 10.29 1.09
CA GLU A 229 -11.38 9.29 1.18
C GLU A 229 -10.02 9.92 0.83
N ILE A 230 -9.95 10.70 -0.24
CA ILE A 230 -8.73 11.43 -0.64
C ILE A 230 -8.32 12.44 0.44
N GLN A 231 -9.28 13.17 1.01
CA GLN A 231 -9.00 14.11 2.09
C GLN A 231 -8.42 13.40 3.32
N SER A 232 -9.00 12.26 3.70
CA SER A 232 -8.54 11.46 4.83
C SER A 232 -7.12 10.96 4.59
N PHE A 233 -6.82 10.51 3.38
CA PHE A 233 -5.48 10.11 2.97
C PHE A 233 -4.48 11.27 3.07
N LEU A 234 -4.81 12.46 2.56
CA LEU A 234 -3.93 13.63 2.62
C LEU A 234 -3.69 14.12 4.06
N VAL A 235 -4.67 13.97 4.95
CA VAL A 235 -4.51 14.25 6.38
C VAL A 235 -3.56 13.26 7.04
N ALA A 236 -3.75 11.96 6.78
CA ALA A 236 -2.92 10.90 7.37
C ALA A 236 -1.49 10.90 6.81
N ASN A 237 -1.28 11.40 5.58
CA ASN A 237 -0.01 11.34 4.89
C ASN A 237 0.44 12.77 4.47
N PRO A 238 1.09 13.53 5.37
CA PRO A 238 1.39 14.95 5.15
C PRO A 238 2.44 15.20 4.06
N THR A 239 3.24 14.20 3.70
CA THR A 239 4.28 14.28 2.66
C THR A 239 3.82 13.82 1.28
N GLU A 240 2.58 13.33 1.16
CA GLU A 240 2.06 12.77 -0.08
C GLU A 240 1.35 13.83 -0.92
N ILE A 241 1.39 13.64 -2.24
CA ILE A 241 0.69 14.45 -3.25
C ILE A 241 -0.31 13.56 -3.98
N VAL A 242 -1.50 14.08 -4.26
CA VAL A 242 -2.53 13.39 -5.05
C VAL A 242 -2.93 14.25 -6.23
N THR A 243 -3.10 13.62 -7.39
CA THR A 243 -3.67 14.22 -8.59
C THR A 243 -5.07 13.67 -8.83
N ILE A 244 -6.04 14.55 -9.05
CA ILE A 244 -7.37 14.19 -9.53
C ILE A 244 -7.48 14.65 -10.97
N ILE A 245 -7.76 13.72 -11.87
CA ILE A 245 -8.02 13.98 -13.28
C ILE A 245 -9.52 13.87 -13.48
N ILE A 246 -10.19 14.96 -13.84
CA ILE A 246 -11.64 15.02 -13.94
C ILE A 246 -12.05 14.90 -15.41
N GLU A 247 -12.80 13.86 -15.75
CA GLU A 247 -13.64 13.89 -16.94
C GLU A 247 -14.96 14.58 -16.59
N ASP A 248 -15.05 15.85 -17.01
CA ASP A 248 -16.03 16.77 -16.47
C ASP A 248 -17.28 16.85 -17.35
N TYR A 249 -18.38 16.32 -16.82
CA TYR A 249 -19.73 16.40 -17.37
C TYR A 249 -20.66 17.27 -16.53
N VAL A 250 -20.14 17.94 -15.50
CA VAL A 250 -20.90 18.84 -14.64
C VAL A 250 -21.30 20.08 -15.44
N THR A 251 -22.55 20.50 -15.32
CA THR A 251 -23.13 21.70 -15.92
C THR A 251 -23.62 22.68 -14.85
N SER A 252 -23.91 22.19 -13.65
CA SER A 252 -24.38 23.02 -12.55
C SER A 252 -23.36 24.13 -12.19
N PRO A 253 -23.84 25.37 -11.93
CA PRO A 253 -22.97 26.47 -11.56
C PRO A 253 -22.16 26.17 -10.30
N LYS A 254 -20.83 26.23 -10.43
CA LYS A 254 -19.86 25.97 -9.37
C LYS A 254 -19.95 24.56 -8.75
N GLY A 255 -20.56 23.58 -9.43
CA GLY A 255 -20.74 22.23 -8.91
C GLY A 255 -19.43 21.59 -8.40
N LEU A 256 -18.38 21.62 -9.23
CA LEU A 256 -17.04 21.13 -8.85
C LEU A 256 -16.46 21.90 -7.65
N THR A 257 -16.46 23.24 -7.68
CA THR A 257 -15.92 24.03 -6.56
C THR A 257 -16.64 23.71 -5.25
N LYS A 258 -17.98 23.65 -5.27
CA LYS A 258 -18.79 23.35 -4.08
C LYS A 258 -18.48 21.97 -3.51
N VAL A 259 -18.38 20.93 -4.35
CA VAL A 259 -18.13 19.56 -3.86
C VAL A 259 -16.71 19.42 -3.29
N PHE A 260 -15.72 20.08 -3.89
CA PHE A 260 -14.34 20.09 -3.37
C PHE A 260 -14.21 20.89 -2.05
N ASP A 261 -14.91 22.02 -1.93
CA ASP A 261 -14.97 22.80 -0.70
C ASP A 261 -15.65 22.00 0.41
N ALA A 262 -16.79 21.35 0.12
CA ALA A 262 -17.50 20.49 1.05
C ALA A 262 -16.67 19.27 1.49
N ALA A 263 -15.79 18.76 0.62
CA ALA A 263 -14.84 17.71 0.96
C ALA A 263 -13.68 18.19 1.85
N GLY A 264 -13.51 19.51 2.03
CA GLY A 264 -12.40 20.08 2.78
C GLY A 264 -11.05 19.98 2.06
N LEU A 265 -11.06 19.81 0.73
CA LEU A 265 -9.86 19.63 -0.09
C LEU A 265 -9.23 20.95 -0.54
N ARG A 266 -9.95 22.07 -0.47
CA ARG A 266 -9.50 23.38 -0.99
C ARG A 266 -8.17 23.85 -0.41
N LYS A 267 -7.92 23.55 0.87
CA LYS A 267 -6.66 23.87 1.57
C LYS A 267 -5.43 23.13 1.04
N TYR A 268 -5.62 22.03 0.29
CA TYR A 268 -4.54 21.28 -0.34
C TYR A 268 -4.32 21.65 -1.81
N TRP A 269 -5.24 22.41 -2.39
CA TRP A 269 -5.32 22.60 -3.83
C TRP A 269 -4.13 23.41 -4.34
N PHE A 270 -3.39 22.84 -5.29
CA PHE A 270 -2.30 23.53 -5.96
C PHE A 270 -2.83 24.75 -6.75
N PRO A 271 -2.30 25.95 -6.51
CA PRO A 271 -2.83 27.17 -7.10
C PRO A 271 -2.45 27.30 -8.58
N VAL A 272 -3.43 27.69 -9.40
CA VAL A 272 -3.24 27.91 -10.84
C VAL A 272 -2.15 28.95 -11.15
N SER A 273 -2.02 29.98 -10.30
CA SER A 273 -0.99 31.02 -10.45
C SER A 273 0.45 30.50 -10.32
N ARG A 274 0.64 29.28 -9.81
CA ARG A 274 1.96 28.63 -9.69
C ARG A 274 2.16 27.49 -10.69
N MET A 275 1.18 27.24 -11.55
CA MET A 275 1.34 26.25 -12.61
C MET A 275 2.34 26.79 -13.63
N PRO A 276 3.30 25.97 -14.08
CA PRO A 276 4.22 26.40 -15.10
C PRO A 276 3.48 26.66 -16.41
N THR A 277 4.03 27.60 -17.19
CA THR A 277 3.57 27.90 -18.54
C THR A 277 4.58 27.35 -19.54
N ASN A 278 4.12 26.95 -20.73
CA ASN A 278 4.97 26.52 -21.84
C ASN A 278 5.91 25.33 -21.51
N GLY A 279 5.42 24.33 -20.77
CA GLY A 279 6.18 23.13 -20.44
C GLY A 279 7.34 23.34 -19.46
N GLY A 280 7.37 24.49 -18.76
CA GLY A 280 8.35 24.74 -17.71
C GLY A 280 8.26 23.73 -16.55
N ASP A 281 9.33 23.63 -15.76
CA ASP A 281 9.35 22.78 -14.59
C ASP A 281 8.31 23.26 -13.55
N TRP A 282 7.58 22.30 -12.98
CA TRP A 282 6.73 22.55 -11.82
C TRP A 282 7.58 22.87 -10.59
N PRO A 283 7.00 23.45 -9.52
CA PRO A 283 7.66 23.44 -8.23
C PRO A 283 8.11 22.03 -7.83
N THR A 284 9.19 21.94 -7.06
CA THR A 284 9.64 20.66 -6.53
C THR A 284 8.57 20.05 -5.64
N VAL A 285 8.52 18.73 -5.59
CA VAL A 285 7.58 18.03 -4.69
C VAL A 285 7.77 18.47 -3.23
N ASP A 286 9.01 18.72 -2.81
CA ASP A 286 9.33 19.22 -1.48
C ASP A 286 8.71 20.61 -1.21
N ASP A 287 8.77 21.55 -2.17
CA ASP A 287 8.12 22.87 -2.04
C ASP A 287 6.58 22.75 -1.97
N MET A 288 6.01 21.88 -2.81
CA MET A 288 4.56 21.63 -2.82
C MET A 288 4.09 21.07 -1.48
N VAL A 289 4.84 20.12 -0.91
CA VAL A 289 4.58 19.53 0.40
C VAL A 289 4.71 20.57 1.52
N GLN A 290 5.80 21.33 1.54
CA GLN A 290 6.07 22.35 2.56
C GLN A 290 4.97 23.41 2.63
N LYS A 291 4.38 23.77 1.47
CA LYS A 291 3.28 24.74 1.38
C LYS A 291 1.89 24.10 1.50
N SER A 292 1.82 22.80 1.77
CA SER A 292 0.59 22.01 1.78
C SER A 292 -0.22 22.10 0.48
N GLN A 293 0.42 22.38 -0.66
CA GLN A 293 -0.18 22.45 -2.00
C GLN A 293 -0.08 21.07 -2.69
N ARG A 294 -0.74 20.09 -2.07
CA ARG A 294 -0.55 18.65 -2.32
C ARG A 294 -1.67 17.99 -3.11
N LEU A 295 -2.61 18.76 -3.64
CA LEU A 295 -3.70 18.28 -4.48
C LEU A 295 -3.68 19.00 -5.83
N LEU A 296 -3.35 18.28 -6.90
CA LEU A 296 -3.53 18.78 -8.26
C LEU A 296 -4.90 18.36 -8.77
N VAL A 297 -5.63 19.27 -9.40
CA VAL A 297 -6.91 18.98 -10.04
C VAL A 297 -6.83 19.42 -11.49
N LEU A 298 -6.91 18.45 -12.40
CA LEU A 298 -6.73 18.64 -13.83
C LEU A 298 -8.01 18.24 -14.57
N LEU A 299 -8.43 18.99 -15.57
CA LEU A 299 -9.56 18.64 -16.44
C LEU A 299 -9.05 17.87 -17.67
N LEU A 300 -9.75 16.81 -18.07
CA LEU A 300 -9.40 16.03 -19.27
C LEU A 300 -9.63 16.80 -20.58
N LYS A 301 -10.68 17.62 -20.66
CA LYS A 301 -11.07 18.34 -21.88
C LYS A 301 -10.68 19.81 -21.82
N GLN A 302 -9.93 20.27 -22.82
CA GLN A 302 -9.41 21.65 -22.92
C GLN A 302 -10.49 22.74 -23.03
N GLU A 303 -11.61 22.43 -23.69
CA GLU A 303 -12.67 23.40 -24.00
C GLU A 303 -13.33 24.01 -22.76
N LYS A 304 -13.28 23.35 -21.60
CA LYS A 304 -13.92 23.82 -20.37
C LYS A 304 -13.01 24.68 -19.47
N ARG A 305 -11.74 24.88 -19.85
CA ARG A 305 -10.77 25.68 -19.09
C ARG A 305 -11.20 27.14 -18.86
N PRO A 306 -11.66 27.91 -19.87
CA PRO A 306 -11.98 29.33 -19.68
C PRO A 306 -13.15 29.56 -18.72
N LEU A 307 -14.09 28.60 -18.66
CA LEU A 307 -15.30 28.69 -17.84
C LEU A 307 -15.04 28.32 -16.38
N ARG A 308 -13.99 27.55 -16.08
CA ARG A 308 -13.76 26.99 -14.75
C ARG A 308 -12.54 27.53 -14.03
N GLY A 309 -11.56 28.08 -14.74
CA GLY A 309 -10.30 28.51 -14.14
C GLY A 309 -9.50 27.35 -13.54
N LEU A 310 -9.60 26.14 -14.13
CA LEU A 310 -8.82 24.95 -13.77
C LEU A 310 -7.93 24.54 -14.94
N PRO A 311 -6.72 24.00 -14.69
CA PRO A 311 -5.82 23.53 -15.76
C PRO A 311 -6.37 22.28 -16.43
N THR A 312 -5.80 21.96 -17.59
CA THR A 312 -6.12 20.71 -18.30
C THR A 312 -4.94 19.75 -18.26
N SER A 313 -5.19 18.45 -18.35
CA SER A 313 -4.12 17.44 -18.34
C SER A 313 -3.15 17.58 -19.51
N GLY A 314 -3.57 18.16 -20.64
CA GLY A 314 -2.70 18.44 -21.78
C GLY A 314 -1.77 19.64 -21.59
N ASP A 315 -2.05 20.54 -20.65
CA ASP A 315 -1.19 21.71 -20.35
C ASP A 315 -0.06 21.35 -19.38
N THR A 316 -0.15 20.21 -18.72
CA THR A 316 0.72 19.82 -17.60
C THR A 316 1.93 18.97 -17.98
N TRP A 317 2.00 18.52 -19.24
CA TRP A 317 3.05 17.64 -19.77
C TRP A 317 3.72 18.26 -21.00
#